data_AF-A0AAE6WEK5-F1
#
_entry.id   AF-A0AAE6WEK5-F1
#
_cell.length_a   1.000
_cell.length_b   1.000
_cell.length_c   1.000
_cell.angle_alpha   90.00
_cell.angle_beta   90.00
_cell.angle_gamma   90.00
#
_symmetry.space_group_name_H-M   'P 1'
#
loop_
_entity.id
_entity.type
_entity.pdbx_description
1 polymer ?
#
loop_
_entity_poly.entity_id
_entity_poly.type
_entity_poly.pdbx_seq_one_letter_code
_entity_poly.pdbx_strand_id
1 'polypeptide(L)'
;MVVLALLAGAGWLAKPLWQPWWYAATLCGGSLSGGELAGLLPTERLRASEDTFGSGADRLDCGVDESDGRHFVLDVEAEIDTGEPLGPLGMEFTVPRDVQDVYPASVPGFYGKFGPVIVQECPERGRDSEGRKRRLVTKVYTHGVESEATPESLRTAVRIANAADAETGCGAGPLPLPERVEPPRELSPGRAKGTMCGWLAGQKLPKSPSGKAWKVLAPTAPDASITRCSLVDSGTGEAALHLSGWYGDWAEKPFERLLSANVEISADLSPHDALLGPDFGRAKARCAGEPASFLATSHTRNHDGPALPMSEVRRLLGAFTADQAERRDCTGVELPGPKVRPDGD
;
A
#
# COMPACT_ATOMS: atom_id res chain seq x y z
N MET A 1 -36.53 1.12 -50.15
CA MET A 1 -35.54 1.86 -49.35
C MET A 1 -35.71 1.48 -47.88
N VAL A 2 -34.62 1.49 -47.12
CA VAL A 2 -34.55 1.41 -45.65
C VAL A 2 -34.67 0.02 -45.02
N VAL A 3 -33.70 -0.87 -45.22
CA VAL A 3 -33.21 -1.81 -44.17
C VAL A 3 -31.78 -2.25 -44.52
N LEU A 4 -30.79 -1.34 -44.49
CA LEU A 4 -29.37 -1.75 -44.59
C LEU A 4 -28.37 -0.74 -44.01
N ALA A 5 -28.85 0.28 -43.29
CA ALA A 5 -28.01 1.33 -42.72
C ALA A 5 -27.84 1.25 -41.18
N LEU A 6 -28.56 0.34 -40.50
CA LEU A 6 -28.53 0.26 -39.03
C LEU A 6 -27.53 -0.77 -38.47
N LEU A 7 -26.95 -1.64 -39.30
CA LEU A 7 -25.93 -2.62 -38.85
C LEU A 7 -24.48 -2.13 -39.02
N ALA A 8 -24.25 -1.10 -39.83
CA ALA A 8 -22.91 -0.53 -40.02
C ALA A 8 -22.52 0.50 -38.93
N GLY A 9 -23.49 1.02 -38.17
CA GLY A 9 -23.26 2.05 -37.14
C GLY A 9 -22.98 1.52 -35.73
N ALA A 10 -23.34 0.27 -35.42
CA ALA A 10 -23.19 -0.29 -34.07
C ALA A 10 -21.86 -1.04 -33.84
N GLY A 11 -21.13 -1.38 -34.91
CA GLY A 11 -19.92 -2.20 -34.83
C GLY A 11 -18.64 -1.46 -34.46
N TRP A 12 -18.68 -0.12 -34.33
CA TRP A 12 -17.50 0.70 -34.04
C TRP A 12 -17.41 1.20 -32.60
N LEU A 13 -18.43 0.96 -31.78
CA LEU A 13 -18.53 1.50 -30.41
C LEU A 13 -18.59 0.42 -29.32
N ALA A 14 -18.66 -0.86 -29.67
CA ALA A 14 -18.65 -1.96 -28.70
C ALA A 14 -17.26 -2.61 -28.64
N LYS A 15 -16.85 -3.03 -27.44
CA LYS A 15 -15.64 -3.81 -27.18
C LYS A 15 -15.54 -4.91 -28.23
N PRO A 16 -14.49 -4.96 -29.05
CA PRO A 16 -14.19 -6.18 -29.77
C PRO A 16 -13.97 -7.24 -28.71
N LEU A 17 -14.94 -8.15 -28.56
CA LEU A 17 -14.98 -9.13 -27.46
C LEU A 17 -13.74 -10.02 -27.42
N TRP A 18 -12.88 -9.98 -28.45
CA TRP A 18 -11.61 -10.70 -28.50
C TRP A 18 -10.44 -9.93 -27.85
N GLN A 19 -10.51 -8.60 -27.68
CA GLN A 19 -9.38 -7.78 -27.24
C GLN A 19 -8.78 -8.24 -25.90
N PRO A 20 -9.57 -8.46 -24.82
CA PRO A 20 -9.00 -8.93 -23.55
C PRO A 20 -8.29 -10.27 -23.65
N TRP A 21 -8.80 -11.19 -24.46
CA TRP A 21 -8.19 -12.51 -24.64
C TRP A 21 -6.93 -12.45 -25.48
N TRP A 22 -6.89 -11.56 -26.47
CA TRP A 22 -5.68 -11.30 -27.23
C TRP A 22 -4.60 -10.67 -26.34
N TYR A 23 -4.93 -9.60 -25.60
CA TYR A 23 -4.00 -9.00 -24.64
C TYR A 23 -3.52 -10.01 -23.60
N ALA A 24 -4.42 -10.85 -23.07
CA ALA A 24 -4.05 -11.87 -22.12
C ALA A 24 -3.04 -12.89 -22.66
N ALA A 25 -3.13 -13.21 -23.96
CA ALA A 25 -2.25 -14.17 -24.60
C ALA A 25 -0.94 -13.56 -25.09
N THR A 26 -0.90 -12.25 -25.36
CA THR A 26 0.26 -11.60 -26.02
C THR A 26 1.04 -10.66 -25.13
N LEU A 27 0.44 -10.12 -24.07
CA LEU A 27 1.09 -9.16 -23.17
C LEU A 27 1.54 -9.81 -21.87
N CYS A 28 2.54 -9.21 -21.23
CA CYS A 28 3.10 -9.63 -19.94
C CYS A 28 3.53 -11.11 -19.95
N GLY A 29 4.15 -11.53 -21.07
CA GLY A 29 4.56 -12.93 -21.28
C GLY A 29 3.40 -13.93 -21.36
N GLY A 30 2.16 -13.48 -21.60
CA GLY A 30 0.97 -14.33 -21.63
C GLY A 30 0.45 -14.73 -20.23
N SER A 31 0.85 -13.98 -19.19
CA SER A 31 0.55 -14.31 -17.78
C SER A 31 -0.82 -13.82 -17.31
N LEU A 32 -1.48 -12.99 -18.11
CA LEU A 32 -2.77 -12.36 -17.80
C LEU A 32 -3.95 -13.29 -18.08
N SER A 33 -5.12 -12.96 -17.52
CA SER A 33 -6.37 -13.68 -17.76
C SER A 33 -7.33 -12.84 -18.59
N GLY A 34 -7.79 -13.39 -19.71
CA GLY A 34 -8.76 -12.70 -20.57
C GLY A 34 -10.07 -12.36 -19.85
N GLY A 35 -10.49 -13.19 -18.89
CA GLY A 35 -11.68 -12.93 -18.07
C GLY A 35 -11.49 -11.79 -17.07
N GLU A 36 -10.32 -11.70 -16.43
CA GLU A 36 -9.99 -10.61 -15.51
C GLU A 36 -9.86 -9.29 -16.29
N LEU A 37 -9.13 -9.29 -17.41
CA LEU A 37 -9.03 -8.14 -18.32
C LEU A 37 -10.38 -7.77 -18.94
N ALA A 38 -11.31 -8.70 -19.11
CA ALA A 38 -12.64 -8.37 -19.61
C ALA A 38 -13.41 -7.48 -18.64
N GLY A 39 -13.21 -7.64 -17.32
CA GLY A 39 -13.78 -6.80 -16.27
C GLY A 39 -12.99 -5.50 -16.03
N LEU A 40 -11.66 -5.53 -16.18
CA LEU A 40 -10.78 -4.38 -15.92
C LEU A 40 -10.59 -3.42 -17.10
N LEU A 41 -10.82 -3.86 -18.34
CA LEU A 41 -10.65 -3.00 -19.50
C LEU A 41 -12.00 -2.44 -19.93
N PRO A 42 -12.09 -1.13 -20.23
CA PRO A 42 -13.30 -0.52 -20.70
C PRO A 42 -13.65 -1.02 -22.11
N THR A 43 -14.77 -0.54 -22.63
CA THR A 43 -15.36 -1.11 -23.86
C THR A 43 -14.84 -0.48 -25.15
N GLU A 44 -14.05 0.59 -25.07
CA GLU A 44 -13.52 1.26 -26.26
C GLU A 44 -12.41 0.44 -26.90
N ARG A 45 -12.02 0.85 -28.12
CA ARG A 45 -10.88 0.28 -28.80
C ARG A 45 -9.60 0.73 -28.12
N LEU A 46 -8.86 -0.24 -27.60
CA LEU A 46 -7.56 -0.02 -26.96
C LEU A 46 -6.39 -0.41 -27.87
N ARG A 47 -5.17 -0.07 -27.43
CA ARG A 47 -3.92 -0.45 -28.09
C ARG A 47 -3.00 -1.13 -27.07
N ALA A 48 -2.21 -2.11 -27.51
CA ALA A 48 -1.13 -2.63 -26.68
C ALA A 48 -0.06 -1.56 -26.47
N SER A 49 0.40 -1.42 -25.23
CA SER A 49 1.57 -0.61 -24.88
C SER A 49 2.87 -1.36 -25.14
N GLU A 50 4.00 -0.77 -24.74
CA GLU A 50 5.27 -1.47 -24.67
C GLU A 50 5.18 -2.67 -23.72
N ASP A 51 5.91 -3.74 -24.03
CA ASP A 51 5.97 -4.97 -23.23
C ASP A 51 7.42 -5.46 -23.19
N THR A 52 7.97 -5.56 -21.98
CA THR A 52 9.34 -6.01 -21.74
C THR A 52 9.39 -7.38 -21.07
N PHE A 53 8.26 -8.05 -20.82
CA PHE A 53 8.26 -9.44 -20.35
C PHE A 53 8.89 -10.38 -21.38
N GLY A 54 9.70 -11.33 -20.91
CA GLY A 54 10.49 -12.24 -21.73
C GLY A 54 11.72 -11.59 -22.38
N SER A 55 12.00 -10.31 -22.12
CA SER A 55 13.19 -9.62 -22.67
C SER A 55 14.45 -9.85 -21.83
N GLY A 56 14.31 -10.29 -20.58
CA GLY A 56 15.40 -10.38 -19.61
C GLY A 56 15.82 -9.04 -19.01
N ALA A 57 14.98 -8.01 -19.13
CA ALA A 57 15.17 -6.73 -18.46
C ALA A 57 15.02 -6.86 -16.92
N ASP A 58 15.74 -6.02 -16.19
CA ASP A 58 15.63 -5.96 -14.71
C ASP A 58 14.31 -5.32 -14.24
N ARG A 59 13.72 -4.49 -15.11
CA ARG A 59 12.42 -3.87 -14.94
C ARG A 59 11.48 -4.39 -16.02
N LEU A 60 10.37 -4.96 -15.57
CA LEU A 60 9.34 -5.54 -16.42
C LEU A 60 8.16 -4.58 -16.48
N ASP A 61 7.78 -4.19 -17.68
CA ASP A 61 6.68 -3.28 -17.96
C ASP A 61 5.79 -3.92 -19.01
N CYS A 62 4.48 -3.79 -18.85
CA CYS A 62 3.52 -4.14 -19.89
C CYS A 62 2.23 -3.33 -19.69
N GLY A 63 1.46 -3.13 -20.74
CA GLY A 63 0.25 -2.32 -20.57
C GLY A 63 -0.68 -2.29 -21.76
N VAL A 64 -1.79 -1.60 -21.55
CA VAL A 64 -2.82 -1.32 -22.54
C VAL A 64 -3.11 0.17 -22.49
N ASP A 65 -2.98 0.83 -23.63
CA ASP A 65 -3.24 2.26 -23.79
C ASP A 65 -4.61 2.52 -24.39
N GLU A 66 -5.11 3.73 -24.16
CA GLU A 66 -6.16 4.31 -24.96
C GLU A 66 -5.75 4.36 -26.44
N SER A 67 -6.75 4.46 -27.34
CA SER A 67 -6.49 4.54 -28.78
C SER A 67 -5.56 5.68 -29.21
N ASP A 68 -5.45 6.74 -28.40
CA ASP A 68 -4.56 7.87 -28.67
C ASP A 68 -3.09 7.62 -28.31
N GLY A 69 -2.80 6.53 -27.59
CA GLY A 69 -1.45 6.13 -27.17
C GLY A 69 -0.78 7.08 -26.19
N ARG A 70 -1.54 7.96 -25.52
CA ARG A 70 -1.00 8.94 -24.55
C ARG A 70 -1.44 8.66 -23.13
N HIS A 71 -2.54 7.95 -22.96
CA HIS A 71 -3.08 7.58 -21.65
C HIS A 71 -3.10 6.06 -21.55
N PHE A 72 -2.54 5.53 -20.47
CA PHE A 72 -2.68 4.12 -20.16
C PHE A 72 -4.10 3.85 -19.64
N VAL A 73 -4.63 2.68 -19.92
CA VAL A 73 -5.82 2.11 -19.26
C VAL A 73 -5.40 1.07 -18.23
N LEU A 74 -4.39 0.28 -18.57
CA LEU A 74 -3.72 -0.67 -17.69
C LEU A 74 -2.23 -0.46 -17.84
N ASP A 75 -1.55 -0.21 -16.72
CA ASP A 75 -0.10 -0.11 -16.65
C ASP A 75 0.39 -1.09 -15.59
N VAL A 76 1.34 -1.93 -15.95
CA VAL A 76 1.88 -2.99 -15.10
C VAL A 76 3.38 -2.81 -15.04
N GLU A 77 3.89 -2.68 -13.82
CA GLU A 77 5.31 -2.53 -13.56
C GLU A 77 5.74 -3.57 -12.52
N ALA A 78 6.83 -4.30 -12.77
CA ALA A 78 7.47 -5.18 -11.80
C ALA A 78 8.99 -4.99 -11.83
N GLU A 79 9.58 -4.68 -10.67
CA GLU A 79 10.99 -4.33 -10.58
C GLU A 79 11.60 -4.86 -9.28
N ILE A 80 12.87 -5.28 -9.35
CA ILE A 80 13.65 -5.57 -8.14
C ILE A 80 14.07 -4.26 -7.49
N ASP A 81 13.58 -4.04 -6.27
CA ASP A 81 14.01 -2.96 -5.40
C ASP A 81 15.52 -3.03 -5.15
N THR A 82 16.21 -2.00 -5.61
CA THR A 82 17.66 -1.81 -5.46
C THR A 82 18.02 -1.09 -4.16
N GLY A 83 17.00 -0.66 -3.39
CA GLY A 83 17.13 0.10 -2.17
C GLY A 83 17.53 1.56 -2.39
N GLU A 84 17.24 2.11 -3.57
CA GLU A 84 17.36 3.54 -3.84
C GLU A 84 16.21 4.31 -3.18
N PRO A 85 16.44 5.47 -2.56
CA PRO A 85 15.37 6.23 -1.90
C PRO A 85 14.14 6.43 -2.80
N LEU A 86 12.96 6.11 -2.27
CA LEU A 86 11.67 6.02 -2.98
C LEU A 86 11.53 4.84 -3.95
N GLY A 87 12.60 4.41 -4.62
CA GLY A 87 12.66 3.18 -5.42
C GLY A 87 11.41 2.93 -6.29
N PRO A 88 10.97 1.67 -6.44
CA PRO A 88 9.77 1.34 -7.22
C PRO A 88 8.47 1.88 -6.59
N LEU A 89 8.47 2.30 -5.32
CA LEU A 89 7.31 2.84 -4.62
C LEU A 89 7.22 4.38 -4.64
N GLY A 90 8.08 5.06 -5.39
CA GLY A 90 8.16 6.52 -5.35
C GLY A 90 6.93 7.24 -5.88
N MET A 91 6.32 6.71 -6.94
CA MET A 91 5.05 7.19 -7.47
C MET A 91 3.89 6.91 -6.52
N GLU A 92 3.96 5.80 -5.79
CA GLU A 92 2.96 5.40 -4.83
C GLU A 92 3.00 6.31 -3.58
N PHE A 93 4.19 6.68 -3.11
CA PHE A 93 4.34 7.45 -1.87
C PHE A 93 5.14 8.74 -2.05
N THR A 94 4.42 9.82 -2.36
CA THR A 94 4.98 11.16 -2.21
C THR A 94 4.99 11.60 -0.74
N VAL A 95 3.92 11.33 0.00
CA VAL A 95 3.77 11.47 1.47
C VAL A 95 3.13 10.18 2.03
N PRO A 96 3.27 9.85 3.33
CA PRO A 96 2.63 8.69 3.93
C PRO A 96 1.13 8.92 3.91
N ARG A 97 0.38 7.85 3.64
CA ARG A 97 -1.07 7.90 3.56
C ARG A 97 -1.67 6.55 3.88
N ASP A 98 -2.97 6.55 4.11
CA ASP A 98 -3.69 5.31 4.28
C ASP A 98 -3.77 4.53 2.96
N VAL A 99 -3.44 3.25 3.05
CA VAL A 99 -3.62 2.25 1.99
C VAL A 99 -4.84 1.39 2.35
N GLN A 100 -5.41 0.72 1.37
CA GLN A 100 -6.48 -0.25 1.64
C GLN A 100 -5.90 -1.65 1.78
N ASP A 101 -6.21 -2.31 2.89
CA ASP A 101 -5.75 -3.66 3.20
C ASP A 101 -6.75 -4.68 2.62
N VAL A 102 -6.63 -4.93 1.32
CA VAL A 102 -7.61 -5.68 0.51
C VAL A 102 -7.22 -7.14 0.26
N TYR A 103 -5.95 -7.47 0.52
CA TYR A 103 -5.40 -8.79 0.29
C TYR A 103 -5.59 -9.71 1.50
N PRO A 104 -5.72 -11.02 1.29
CA PRO A 104 -5.55 -11.99 2.37
C PRO A 104 -4.14 -11.93 2.93
N ALA A 105 -3.98 -12.32 4.21
CA ALA A 105 -2.71 -12.27 4.92
C ALA A 105 -1.55 -13.04 4.23
N SER A 106 -1.85 -13.97 3.32
CA SER A 106 -0.87 -14.72 2.54
C SER A 106 -0.28 -13.95 1.36
N VAL A 107 -0.84 -12.79 0.99
CA VAL A 107 -0.35 -11.96 -0.11
C VAL A 107 0.22 -10.67 0.50
N PRO A 108 1.53 -10.42 0.37
CA PRO A 108 2.20 -9.27 0.99
C PRO A 108 1.98 -8.00 0.15
N GLY A 109 0.73 -7.57 0.06
CA GLY A 109 0.32 -6.44 -0.78
C GLY A 109 -0.72 -5.54 -0.12
N PHE A 110 -0.98 -4.41 -0.77
CA PHE A 110 -1.98 -3.43 -0.38
C PHE A 110 -2.60 -2.80 -1.65
N TYR A 111 -3.72 -2.10 -1.49
CA TYR A 111 -4.28 -1.26 -2.54
C TYR A 111 -3.82 0.18 -2.35
N GLY A 112 -3.14 0.69 -3.37
CA GLY A 112 -2.46 1.96 -3.38
C GLY A 112 -3.28 3.15 -3.87
N LYS A 113 -2.60 4.19 -4.40
CA LYS A 113 -3.27 5.35 -5.04
C LYS A 113 -3.89 4.96 -6.37
N PHE A 114 -3.15 4.14 -7.10
CA PHE A 114 -3.36 3.89 -8.52
C PHE A 114 -3.81 2.46 -8.80
N GLY A 115 -3.79 1.59 -7.79
CA GLY A 115 -4.20 0.20 -7.91
C GLY A 115 -3.46 -0.72 -6.93
N PRO A 116 -3.55 -2.04 -7.11
CA PRO A 116 -2.87 -3.00 -6.25
C PRO A 116 -1.34 -2.95 -6.38
N VAL A 117 -0.68 -3.14 -5.22
CA VAL A 117 0.76 -3.24 -5.07
C VAL A 117 1.11 -4.48 -4.26
N ILE A 118 2.09 -5.25 -4.70
CA ILE A 118 2.63 -6.43 -4.01
C ILE A 118 4.12 -6.22 -3.78
N VAL A 119 4.60 -6.53 -2.58
CA VAL A 119 6.01 -6.42 -2.19
C VAL A 119 6.48 -7.76 -1.63
N GLN A 120 7.25 -8.52 -2.42
CA GLN A 120 7.77 -9.84 -2.05
C GLN A 120 9.26 -9.75 -1.70
N GLU A 121 9.71 -10.47 -0.67
CA GLU A 121 11.15 -10.64 -0.43
C GLU A 121 11.75 -11.59 -1.46
N CYS A 122 12.97 -11.30 -1.94
CA CYS A 122 13.69 -12.10 -2.93
C CYS A 122 14.88 -12.85 -2.32
N PRO A 123 14.67 -14.04 -1.73
CA PRO A 123 15.74 -14.77 -1.04
C PRO A 123 16.87 -15.23 -1.98
N GLU A 124 16.56 -15.62 -3.22
CA GLU A 124 17.56 -16.11 -4.18
C GLU A 124 18.43 -14.98 -4.76
N ARG A 125 17.98 -13.73 -4.62
CA ARG A 125 18.78 -12.54 -4.97
C ARG A 125 19.72 -12.11 -3.84
N GLY A 126 19.65 -12.76 -2.69
CA GLY A 126 20.51 -12.46 -1.53
C GLY A 126 20.28 -11.06 -0.97
N ARG A 127 21.35 -10.48 -0.41
CA ARG A 127 21.36 -9.12 0.14
C ARG A 127 22.15 -8.19 -0.78
N ASP A 128 21.84 -6.90 -0.73
CA ASP A 128 22.63 -5.89 -1.45
C ASP A 128 23.96 -5.55 -0.72
N SER A 129 24.70 -4.58 -1.26
CA SER A 129 25.99 -4.15 -0.71
C SER A 129 25.90 -3.54 0.70
N GLU A 130 24.72 -3.08 1.12
CA GLU A 130 24.45 -2.55 2.45
C GLU A 130 23.90 -3.62 3.40
N GLY A 131 23.77 -4.87 2.92
CA GLY A 131 23.22 -5.99 3.67
C GLY A 131 21.69 -5.97 3.74
N ARG A 132 21.00 -5.17 2.94
CA ARG A 132 19.53 -5.05 2.93
C ARG A 132 18.92 -6.18 2.13
N LYS A 133 17.67 -6.53 2.45
CA LYS A 133 16.93 -7.56 1.68
C LYS A 133 16.52 -6.97 0.34
N ARG A 134 16.66 -7.74 -0.74
CA ARG A 134 16.07 -7.38 -2.03
C ARG A 134 14.60 -7.73 -2.06
N ARG A 135 13.80 -6.92 -2.73
CA ARG A 135 12.35 -7.12 -2.86
C ARG A 135 11.93 -7.04 -4.31
N LEU A 136 10.93 -7.81 -4.71
CA LEU A 136 10.21 -7.62 -5.95
C LEU A 136 8.98 -6.78 -5.65
N VAL A 137 8.86 -5.65 -6.32
CA VAL A 137 7.70 -4.76 -6.21
C VAL A 137 6.92 -4.83 -7.50
N THR A 138 5.67 -5.31 -7.40
CA THR A 138 4.74 -5.40 -8.53
C THR A 138 3.60 -4.41 -8.32
N LYS A 139 3.30 -3.65 -9.35
CA LYS A 139 2.28 -2.59 -9.35
C LYS A 139 1.40 -2.80 -10.57
N VAL A 140 0.09 -2.73 -10.36
CA VAL A 140 -0.89 -2.77 -11.43
C VAL A 140 -1.75 -1.54 -11.28
N TYR A 141 -1.68 -0.65 -12.26
CA TYR A 141 -2.41 0.60 -12.28
C TYR A 141 -3.50 0.56 -13.33
N THR A 142 -4.71 0.96 -12.95
CA THR A 142 -5.83 1.06 -13.87
C THR A 142 -6.32 2.49 -13.92
N HIS A 143 -6.26 3.13 -15.08
CA HIS A 143 -6.80 4.48 -15.24
C HIS A 143 -8.30 4.41 -15.51
N GLY A 144 -9.10 5.03 -14.64
CA GLY A 144 -10.53 5.25 -14.87
C GLY A 144 -11.47 4.05 -14.65
N VAL A 145 -10.97 2.88 -14.23
CA VAL A 145 -11.80 1.66 -14.12
C VAL A 145 -12.18 1.28 -12.69
N GLU A 146 -11.38 1.62 -11.69
CA GLU A 146 -11.65 1.19 -10.31
C GLU A 146 -11.71 2.37 -9.33
N SER A 147 -12.90 2.60 -8.75
CA SER A 147 -13.05 3.46 -7.57
C SER A 147 -12.77 2.72 -6.26
N GLU A 148 -12.86 1.38 -6.28
CA GLU A 148 -12.61 0.46 -5.17
C GLU A 148 -11.92 -0.79 -5.71
N ALA A 149 -11.19 -1.52 -4.86
CA ALA A 149 -10.52 -2.75 -5.26
C ALA A 149 -11.52 -3.82 -5.72
N THR A 150 -11.19 -4.54 -6.79
CA THR A 150 -11.96 -5.70 -7.27
C THR A 150 -11.15 -6.99 -7.20
N PRO A 151 -11.80 -8.17 -7.07
CA PRO A 151 -11.08 -9.44 -7.15
C PRO A 151 -10.29 -9.63 -8.45
N GLU A 152 -10.75 -9.04 -9.56
CA GLU A 152 -10.08 -9.08 -10.86
C GLU A 152 -8.73 -8.37 -10.85
N SER A 153 -8.64 -7.17 -10.26
CA SER A 153 -7.37 -6.42 -10.18
C SER A 153 -6.41 -7.05 -9.20
N LEU A 154 -6.89 -7.56 -8.07
CA LEU A 154 -6.05 -8.28 -7.11
C LEU A 154 -5.47 -9.57 -7.71
N ARG A 155 -6.28 -10.34 -8.46
CA ARG A 155 -5.81 -11.53 -9.17
C ARG A 155 -4.83 -11.19 -10.28
N THR A 156 -5.09 -10.12 -11.02
CA THR A 156 -4.18 -9.62 -12.06
C THR A 156 -2.81 -9.31 -11.47
N ALA A 157 -2.75 -8.55 -10.38
CA ALA A 157 -1.50 -8.24 -9.68
C ALA A 157 -0.78 -9.50 -9.19
N VAL A 158 -1.49 -10.48 -8.61
CA VAL A 158 -0.86 -11.74 -8.17
C VAL A 158 -0.30 -12.55 -9.34
N ARG A 159 -0.99 -12.60 -10.49
CA ARG A 159 -0.47 -13.30 -11.69
C ARG A 159 0.81 -12.66 -12.19
N ILE A 160 0.81 -11.34 -12.29
CA ILE A 160 2.00 -10.59 -12.70
C ILE A 160 3.13 -10.80 -11.70
N ALA A 161 2.86 -10.71 -10.40
CA ALA A 161 3.88 -10.90 -9.37
C ALA A 161 4.50 -12.30 -9.44
N ASN A 162 3.69 -13.34 -9.67
CA ASN A 162 4.17 -14.71 -9.88
C ASN A 162 4.99 -14.86 -11.18
N ALA A 163 4.59 -14.19 -12.26
CA ALA A 163 5.34 -14.22 -13.51
C ALA A 163 6.68 -13.48 -13.38
N ALA A 164 6.67 -12.31 -12.75
CA ALA A 164 7.85 -11.52 -12.47
C ALA A 164 8.79 -12.23 -11.49
N ASP A 165 8.29 -12.94 -10.47
CA ASP A 165 9.12 -13.77 -9.58
C ASP A 165 9.90 -14.83 -10.36
N ALA A 166 9.23 -15.52 -11.29
CA ALA A 166 9.84 -16.54 -12.12
C ALA A 166 10.86 -15.96 -13.12
N GLU A 167 10.50 -14.88 -13.81
CA GLU A 167 11.37 -14.24 -14.81
C GLU A 167 12.59 -13.57 -14.18
N THR A 168 12.39 -12.86 -13.08
CA THR A 168 13.46 -12.20 -12.34
C THR A 168 14.21 -13.16 -11.41
N GLY A 169 13.83 -14.43 -11.28
CA GLY A 169 14.46 -15.35 -10.33
C GLY A 169 14.53 -14.79 -8.91
N CYS A 170 13.49 -14.09 -8.47
CA CYS A 170 13.41 -13.48 -7.13
C CYS A 170 13.41 -14.56 -6.03
N GLY A 171 12.73 -15.68 -6.29
CA GLY A 171 12.67 -16.83 -5.39
C GLY A 171 11.67 -16.66 -4.25
N ALA A 172 10.72 -15.73 -4.38
CA ALA A 172 9.69 -15.48 -3.38
C ALA A 172 8.68 -16.63 -3.28
N GLY A 173 8.53 -17.40 -4.36
CA GLY A 173 7.57 -18.48 -4.46
C GLY A 173 6.17 -17.99 -4.85
N PRO A 174 5.32 -18.89 -5.37
CA PRO A 174 4.04 -18.51 -5.95
C PRO A 174 3.05 -18.05 -4.88
N LEU A 175 2.45 -16.89 -5.11
CA LEU A 175 1.36 -16.34 -4.32
C LEU A 175 0.00 -16.94 -4.74
N PRO A 176 -0.91 -17.15 -3.77
CA PRO A 176 -2.26 -17.63 -4.06
C PRO A 176 -3.13 -16.52 -4.69
N LEU A 177 -3.95 -16.89 -5.67
CA LEU A 177 -4.92 -15.98 -6.27
C LEU A 177 -6.06 -15.68 -5.29
N PRO A 178 -6.32 -14.39 -4.96
CA PRO A 178 -7.42 -14.03 -4.07
C PRO A 178 -8.77 -14.26 -4.77
N GLU A 179 -9.72 -14.89 -4.07
CA GLU A 179 -11.09 -15.10 -4.57
C GLU A 179 -11.97 -13.87 -4.37
N ARG A 180 -11.62 -13.03 -3.41
CA ARG A 180 -12.40 -11.86 -2.98
C ARG A 180 -11.49 -10.79 -2.40
N VAL A 181 -12.04 -9.59 -2.29
CA VAL A 181 -11.49 -8.53 -1.44
C VAL A 181 -11.72 -8.90 0.02
N GLU A 182 -10.68 -8.91 0.84
CA GLU A 182 -10.81 -9.21 2.27
C GLU A 182 -11.27 -7.97 3.04
N PRO A 183 -12.41 -8.02 3.75
CA PRO A 183 -12.87 -6.89 4.55
C PRO A 183 -12.04 -6.78 5.84
N PRO A 184 -11.74 -5.56 6.31
CA PRO A 184 -11.11 -5.37 7.62
C PRO A 184 -11.96 -5.98 8.73
N ARG A 185 -11.35 -6.81 9.58
CA ARG A 185 -12.04 -7.43 10.71
C ARG A 185 -11.92 -6.59 11.96
N GLU A 186 -13.07 -6.20 12.51
CA GLU A 186 -13.14 -5.58 13.84
C GLU A 186 -12.99 -6.63 14.95
N LEU A 187 -12.08 -6.35 15.88
CA LEU A 187 -11.79 -7.17 17.05
C LEU A 187 -12.01 -6.35 18.32
N SER A 188 -12.28 -7.00 19.46
CA SER A 188 -12.07 -6.34 20.75
C SER A 188 -10.57 -6.30 21.07
N PRO A 189 -10.09 -5.34 21.89
CA PRO A 189 -8.67 -5.26 22.25
C PRO A 189 -8.09 -6.58 22.77
N GLY A 190 -8.82 -7.29 23.63
CA GLY A 190 -8.36 -8.59 24.15
C GLY A 190 -8.26 -9.69 23.08
N ARG A 191 -9.06 -9.62 22.01
CA ARG A 191 -9.00 -10.56 20.89
C ARG A 191 -7.92 -10.22 19.86
N ALA A 192 -7.26 -9.07 19.97
CA ALA A 192 -6.19 -8.65 19.07
C ALA A 192 -4.84 -9.32 19.37
N LYS A 193 -4.67 -10.05 20.50
CA LYS A 193 -3.38 -10.60 20.97
C LYS A 193 -2.55 -11.35 19.91
N GLY A 194 -3.21 -12.03 18.98
CA GLY A 194 -2.55 -12.81 17.90
C GLY A 194 -2.28 -12.03 16.60
N THR A 195 -2.51 -10.72 16.57
CA THR A 195 -2.33 -9.88 15.38
C THR A 195 -1.21 -8.84 15.60
N MET A 196 -0.89 -8.03 14.59
CA MET A 196 0.04 -6.89 14.75
C MET A 196 -0.43 -5.86 15.79
N CYS A 197 -1.72 -5.86 16.15
CA CYS A 197 -2.30 -5.02 17.19
C CYS A 197 -2.27 -5.67 18.58
N GLY A 198 -1.62 -6.83 18.72
CA GLY A 198 -1.69 -7.63 19.95
C GLY A 198 -1.17 -6.93 21.19
N TRP A 199 -0.27 -5.96 21.03
CA TRP A 199 0.24 -5.11 22.10
C TRP A 199 -0.87 -4.34 22.82
N LEU A 200 -1.99 -4.02 22.15
CA LEU A 200 -3.14 -3.31 22.76
C LEU A 200 -3.82 -4.12 23.87
N ALA A 201 -3.73 -5.45 23.86
CA ALA A 201 -4.42 -6.30 24.83
C ALA A 201 -3.94 -6.10 26.28
N GLY A 202 -2.73 -5.56 26.47
CA GLY A 202 -2.15 -5.26 27.79
C GLY A 202 -2.13 -3.77 28.15
N GLN A 203 -2.64 -2.89 27.29
CA GLN A 203 -2.53 -1.44 27.48
C GLN A 203 -3.73 -0.86 28.21
N LYS A 204 -3.46 0.15 29.04
CA LYS A 204 -4.51 1.05 29.54
C LYS A 204 -4.88 2.02 28.42
N LEU A 205 -6.01 1.75 27.75
CA LEU A 205 -6.52 2.61 26.69
C LEU A 205 -7.20 3.87 27.27
N PRO A 206 -7.12 5.03 26.59
CA PRO A 206 -7.93 6.20 26.95
C PRO A 206 -9.43 5.89 26.83
N LYS A 207 -10.28 6.76 27.39
CA LYS A 207 -11.72 6.69 27.10
C LYS A 207 -11.96 6.99 25.62
N SER A 208 -12.88 6.28 24.99
CA SER A 208 -13.26 6.62 23.61
C SER A 208 -14.00 7.96 23.56
N PRO A 209 -14.00 8.66 22.41
CA PRO A 209 -14.71 9.92 22.23
C PRO A 209 -16.18 9.86 22.66
N SER A 210 -16.90 8.78 22.30
CA SER A 210 -18.29 8.56 22.71
C SER A 210 -18.45 7.92 24.11
N GLY A 211 -17.35 7.57 24.77
CA GLY A 211 -17.33 6.83 26.04
C GLY A 211 -17.76 5.35 25.92
N LYS A 212 -17.89 4.82 24.70
CA LYS A 212 -18.17 3.41 24.43
C LYS A 212 -16.89 2.58 24.38
N ALA A 213 -17.05 1.28 24.12
CA ALA A 213 -15.91 0.37 24.05
C ALA A 213 -15.06 0.65 22.79
N TRP A 214 -13.75 0.35 22.88
CA TRP A 214 -12.89 0.31 21.72
C TRP A 214 -13.08 -0.98 20.93
N LYS A 215 -13.01 -0.86 19.61
CA LYS A 215 -12.70 -1.94 18.67
C LYS A 215 -11.31 -1.72 18.09
N VAL A 216 -10.74 -2.78 17.54
CA VAL A 216 -9.41 -2.81 16.94
C VAL A 216 -9.53 -3.32 15.52
N LEU A 217 -8.96 -2.59 14.57
CA LEU A 217 -8.73 -3.07 13.22
C LEU A 217 -7.27 -3.49 13.09
N ALA A 218 -7.07 -4.73 12.67
CA ALA A 218 -5.78 -5.39 12.55
C ALA A 218 -5.66 -6.07 11.17
N PRO A 219 -5.59 -5.31 10.08
CA PRO A 219 -5.89 -5.84 8.75
C PRO A 219 -4.69 -6.47 8.01
N THR A 220 -3.46 -6.17 8.43
CA THR A 220 -2.22 -6.66 7.81
C THR A 220 -1.69 -7.97 8.43
N ALA A 221 -0.74 -8.62 7.79
CA ALA A 221 0.02 -9.69 8.45
C ALA A 221 1.10 -9.09 9.36
N PRO A 222 1.55 -9.79 10.43
CA PRO A 222 2.60 -9.28 11.32
C PRO A 222 3.92 -8.92 10.62
N ASP A 223 4.22 -9.53 9.48
CA ASP A 223 5.43 -9.39 8.66
C ASP A 223 5.25 -8.49 7.43
N ALA A 224 4.08 -7.87 7.25
CA ALA A 224 3.80 -6.97 6.13
C ALA A 224 4.80 -5.79 6.04
N SER A 225 5.05 -5.32 4.81
CA SER A 225 5.90 -4.15 4.49
C SER A 225 5.31 -2.82 4.99
N ILE A 226 3.98 -2.75 5.06
CA ILE A 226 3.22 -1.75 5.81
C ILE A 226 2.42 -2.51 6.87
N THR A 227 2.65 -2.22 8.14
CA THR A 227 1.79 -2.68 9.23
C THR A 227 0.77 -1.62 9.57
N ARG A 228 -0.44 -2.03 9.94
CA ARG A 228 -1.54 -1.11 10.29
C ARG A 228 -2.28 -1.61 11.52
N CYS A 229 -2.61 -0.68 12.41
CA CYS A 229 -3.38 -0.93 13.60
C CYS A 229 -4.27 0.28 13.89
N SER A 230 -5.58 0.10 14.04
CA SER A 230 -6.49 1.22 14.35
C SER A 230 -7.34 0.97 15.58
N LEU A 231 -7.56 2.01 16.38
CA LEU A 231 -8.55 2.04 17.46
C LEU A 231 -9.83 2.71 16.97
N VAL A 232 -10.91 1.94 16.94
CA VAL A 232 -12.22 2.36 16.43
C VAL A 232 -13.18 2.54 17.60
N ASP A 233 -13.81 3.70 17.67
CA ASP A 233 -14.83 3.97 18.68
C ASP A 233 -16.13 3.26 18.28
N SER A 234 -16.54 2.24 19.06
CA SER A 234 -17.75 1.47 18.77
C SER A 234 -19.04 2.28 18.75
N GLY A 235 -19.07 3.45 19.40
CA GLY A 235 -20.25 4.31 19.43
C GLY A 235 -20.49 5.08 18.13
N THR A 236 -19.42 5.43 17.41
CA THR A 236 -19.48 6.19 16.15
C THR A 236 -19.14 5.31 14.93
N GLY A 237 -18.41 4.23 15.13
CA GLY A 237 -17.82 3.42 14.06
C GLY A 237 -16.57 4.06 13.44
N GLU A 238 -16.09 5.19 13.96
CA GLU A 238 -14.98 5.94 13.41
C GLU A 238 -13.66 5.56 14.10
N ALA A 239 -12.59 5.52 13.32
CA ALA A 239 -11.25 5.33 13.85
C ALA A 239 -10.75 6.63 14.50
N ALA A 240 -10.46 6.56 15.80
CA ALA A 240 -9.94 7.70 16.56
C ALA A 240 -8.41 7.76 16.56
N LEU A 241 -7.76 6.64 16.23
CA LEU A 241 -6.31 6.53 16.10
C LEU A 241 -5.98 5.50 15.04
N HIS A 242 -5.16 5.88 14.07
CA HIS A 242 -4.48 4.97 13.17
C HIS A 242 -3.00 4.94 13.50
N LEU A 243 -2.43 3.75 13.48
CA LEU A 243 -1.01 3.50 13.65
C LEU A 243 -0.53 2.71 12.45
N SER A 244 0.58 3.13 11.86
CA SER A 244 1.22 2.37 10.79
C SER A 244 2.73 2.33 10.93
N GLY A 245 3.34 1.21 10.52
CA GLY A 245 4.79 1.01 10.49
C GLY A 245 5.22 0.63 9.08
N TRP A 246 6.17 1.37 8.52
CA TRP A 246 6.65 1.28 7.14
C TRP A 246 8.09 0.80 7.16
N TYR A 247 8.43 -0.24 6.40
CA TYR A 247 9.74 -0.91 6.47
C TYR A 247 10.41 -0.95 5.09
N GLY A 248 11.56 -0.29 4.97
CA GLY A 248 12.34 -0.23 3.74
C GLY A 248 12.94 1.15 3.49
N ASP A 249 13.74 1.23 2.45
CA ASP A 249 14.31 2.46 1.86
C ASP A 249 13.26 3.53 1.47
N TRP A 250 12.04 3.12 1.14
CA TRP A 250 10.89 4.02 0.87
C TRP A 250 10.22 4.56 2.15
N ALA A 251 10.61 4.12 3.35
CA ALA A 251 9.97 4.50 4.60
C ALA A 251 10.43 5.87 5.16
N GLU A 252 11.49 6.48 4.65
CA GLU A 252 11.99 7.76 5.20
C GLU A 252 11.44 8.99 4.46
N LYS A 253 11.62 9.03 3.14
CA LYS A 253 11.37 10.22 2.33
C LYS A 253 9.92 10.73 2.36
N PRO A 254 8.89 9.86 2.32
CA PRO A 254 7.51 10.32 2.45
C PRO A 254 7.29 11.04 3.79
N PHE A 255 7.82 10.50 4.89
CA PHE A 255 7.64 11.05 6.23
C PHE A 255 8.38 12.36 6.45
N GLU A 256 9.56 12.54 5.84
CA GLU A 256 10.21 13.85 5.78
C GLU A 256 9.29 14.89 5.13
N ARG A 257 8.72 14.56 3.97
CA ARG A 257 7.82 15.46 3.24
C ARG A 257 6.54 15.76 4.04
N LEU A 258 6.00 14.77 4.75
CA LEU A 258 4.87 14.99 5.66
C LEU A 258 5.20 16.03 6.72
N LEU A 259 6.34 15.89 7.40
CA LEU A 259 6.75 16.85 8.42
C LEU A 259 7.04 18.23 7.83
N SER A 260 7.77 18.31 6.72
CA SER A 260 8.04 19.59 6.05
C SER A 260 6.78 20.32 5.60
N ALA A 261 5.72 19.61 5.26
CA ALA A 261 4.48 20.21 4.76
C ALA A 261 3.46 20.54 5.86
N ASN A 262 3.57 19.95 7.06
CA ASN A 262 2.51 20.04 8.08
C ASN A 262 3.02 20.46 9.46
N VAL A 263 4.31 20.71 9.64
CA VAL A 263 4.88 21.08 10.95
C VAL A 263 5.81 22.28 10.80
N GLU A 264 5.68 23.24 11.70
CA GLU A 264 6.67 24.31 11.86
C GLU A 264 7.98 23.72 12.44
N ILE A 265 9.03 23.69 11.63
CA ILE A 265 10.35 23.16 11.99
C ILE A 265 11.28 24.33 12.32
N SER A 266 11.59 24.49 13.60
CA SER A 266 12.55 25.48 14.08
C SER A 266 13.99 25.13 13.67
N ALA A 267 14.90 26.11 13.70
CA ALA A 267 16.28 25.95 13.22
C ALA A 267 17.12 24.86 13.93
N ASP A 268 16.69 24.41 15.12
CA ASP A 268 17.29 23.33 15.90
C ASP A 268 16.76 21.92 15.55
N LEU A 269 15.79 21.83 14.63
CA LEU A 269 15.12 20.59 14.25
C LEU A 269 15.26 20.32 12.75
N SER A 270 15.00 19.07 12.40
CA SER A 270 15.05 18.56 11.04
C SER A 270 13.76 17.82 10.66
N PRO A 271 13.35 17.86 9.38
CA PRO A 271 12.29 16.97 8.87
C PRO A 271 12.58 15.47 9.02
N HIS A 272 13.82 15.10 9.35
CA HIS A 272 14.22 13.73 9.64
C HIS A 272 13.93 13.29 11.08
N ASP A 273 13.57 14.20 11.98
CA ASP A 273 13.41 13.92 13.40
C ASP A 273 12.08 13.21 13.71
N ALA A 274 12.03 12.53 14.86
CA ALA A 274 10.77 12.07 15.44
C ALA A 274 10.04 13.25 16.09
N LEU A 275 8.91 13.68 15.50
CA LEU A 275 8.16 14.86 15.94
C LEU A 275 6.66 14.56 16.13
N LEU A 276 6.01 15.39 16.95
CA LEU A 276 4.55 15.47 17.07
C LEU A 276 4.05 16.71 16.33
N GLY A 277 3.13 16.52 15.39
CA GLY A 277 2.26 17.58 14.86
C GLY A 277 0.95 17.69 15.65
N PRO A 278 0.01 18.54 15.20
CA PRO A 278 -1.24 18.78 15.93
C PRO A 278 -2.18 17.56 16.03
N ASP A 279 -2.16 16.70 15.02
CA ASP A 279 -3.02 15.53 14.92
C ASP A 279 -2.29 14.24 14.48
N PHE A 280 -0.96 14.30 14.39
CA PHE A 280 -0.14 13.15 14.07
C PHE A 280 1.18 13.10 14.86
N GLY A 281 1.81 11.94 14.88
CA GLY A 281 3.12 11.73 15.47
C GLY A 281 3.96 10.78 14.64
N ARG A 282 5.25 11.10 14.48
CA ARG A 282 6.24 10.26 13.82
C ARG A 282 7.23 9.70 14.85
N ALA A 283 7.50 8.40 14.74
CA ALA A 283 8.67 7.75 15.33
C ALA A 283 9.48 7.07 14.22
N LYS A 284 10.73 6.70 14.50
CA LYS A 284 11.59 5.99 13.54
C LYS A 284 12.49 4.97 14.22
N ALA A 285 12.98 4.02 13.44
CA ALA A 285 13.98 3.03 13.86
C ALA A 285 14.75 2.54 12.63
N ARG A 286 15.69 1.61 12.81
CA ARG A 286 16.31 0.84 11.73
C ARG A 286 16.06 -0.66 11.92
N CYS A 287 15.37 -1.29 10.98
CA CYS A 287 15.03 -2.71 11.03
C CYS A 287 15.83 -3.46 9.98
N ALA A 288 16.55 -4.52 10.36
CA ALA A 288 17.41 -5.29 9.45
C ALA A 288 18.40 -4.43 8.61
N GLY A 289 18.85 -3.29 9.16
CA GLY A 289 19.75 -2.36 8.46
C GLY A 289 19.04 -1.33 7.56
N GLU A 290 17.71 -1.32 7.52
CA GLU A 290 16.91 -0.43 6.68
C GLU A 290 16.12 0.59 7.51
N PRO A 291 15.77 1.77 6.94
CA PRO A 291 14.87 2.70 7.60
C PRO A 291 13.52 2.05 7.94
N ALA A 292 13.00 2.41 9.10
CA ALA A 292 11.62 2.14 9.47
C ALA A 292 11.00 3.40 10.06
N SER A 293 9.82 3.77 9.58
CA SER A 293 9.06 4.91 10.09
C SER A 293 7.71 4.46 10.62
N PHE A 294 7.30 5.05 11.74
CA PHE A 294 6.03 4.76 12.39
C PHE A 294 5.21 6.04 12.45
N LEU A 295 3.96 5.96 12.01
CA LEU A 295 3.01 7.06 12.03
C LEU A 295 1.90 6.75 13.02
N ALA A 296 1.52 7.74 13.82
CA ALA A 296 0.21 7.80 14.45
C ALA A 296 -0.56 8.98 13.87
N THR A 297 -1.80 8.77 13.43
CA THR A 297 -2.73 9.84 13.08
C THR A 297 -4.00 9.73 13.92
N SER A 298 -4.51 10.86 14.38
CA SER A 298 -5.70 10.94 15.22
C SER A 298 -6.51 12.13 14.74
N HIS A 299 -7.55 11.88 13.94
CA HIS A 299 -8.41 12.93 13.41
C HIS A 299 -9.86 12.72 13.86
N THR A 300 -10.59 13.80 14.05
CA THR A 300 -12.06 13.78 14.13
C THR A 300 -12.66 13.77 12.71
N ARG A 301 -13.92 13.35 12.57
CA ARG A 301 -14.63 13.34 11.28
C ARG A 301 -14.59 14.67 10.51
N ASN A 302 -14.59 15.78 11.24
CA ASN A 302 -14.61 17.13 10.67
C ASN A 302 -13.21 17.75 10.55
N HIS A 303 -12.16 17.03 10.94
CA HIS A 303 -10.79 17.54 11.02
C HIS A 303 -10.63 18.78 11.91
N ASP A 304 -11.53 18.98 12.89
CA ASP A 304 -11.49 20.09 13.86
C ASP A 304 -10.43 19.89 14.97
N GLY A 305 -9.39 19.10 14.68
CA GLY A 305 -8.37 18.66 15.63
C GLY A 305 -8.43 17.17 15.97
N PRO A 306 -7.59 16.73 16.92
CA PRO A 306 -7.37 15.32 17.14
C PRO A 306 -8.47 14.64 17.96
N ALA A 307 -8.85 13.42 17.57
CA ALA A 307 -9.84 12.63 18.30
C ALA A 307 -9.35 12.18 19.69
N LEU A 308 -8.04 12.04 19.87
CA LEU A 308 -7.41 11.77 21.16
C LEU A 308 -6.42 12.89 21.54
N PRO A 309 -6.23 13.18 22.84
CA PRO A 309 -5.17 14.08 23.26
C PRO A 309 -3.80 13.62 22.75
N MET A 310 -2.96 14.53 22.25
CA MET A 310 -1.66 14.16 21.68
C MET A 310 -0.69 13.49 22.67
N SER A 311 -0.89 13.68 23.98
CA SER A 311 -0.19 12.92 25.01
C SER A 311 -0.54 11.42 25.00
N GLU A 312 -1.80 11.08 24.71
CA GLU A 312 -2.29 9.71 24.52
C GLU A 312 -1.80 9.14 23.19
N VAL A 313 -1.87 9.93 22.10
CA VAL A 313 -1.34 9.55 20.78
C VAL A 313 0.15 9.20 20.87
N ARG A 314 0.95 10.06 21.50
CA ARG A 314 2.39 9.82 21.73
C ARG A 314 2.63 8.55 22.53
N ARG A 315 1.86 8.30 23.60
CA ARG A 315 2.02 7.08 24.42
C ARG A 315 1.72 5.83 23.60
N LEU A 316 0.63 5.83 22.84
CA LEU A 316 0.22 4.69 22.02
C LEU A 316 1.17 4.46 20.84
N LEU A 317 1.66 5.53 20.20
CA LEU A 317 2.73 5.45 19.21
C LEU A 317 4.00 4.83 19.78
N GLY A 318 4.41 5.24 20.98
CA GLY A 318 5.57 4.65 21.66
C GLY A 318 5.41 3.16 21.93
N ALA A 319 4.24 2.74 22.41
CA ALA A 319 3.94 1.32 22.65
C ALA A 319 3.88 0.50 21.36
N PHE A 320 3.26 1.03 20.30
CA PHE A 320 3.25 0.42 18.97
C PHE A 320 4.66 0.28 18.40
N THR A 321 5.43 1.36 18.42
CA THR A 321 6.82 1.39 17.92
C THR A 321 7.68 0.38 18.65
N ALA A 322 7.56 0.27 19.98
CA ALA A 322 8.31 -0.71 20.76
C ALA A 322 7.96 -2.16 20.40
N ASP A 323 6.66 -2.50 20.29
CA ASP A 323 6.23 -3.85 19.90
C ASP A 323 6.68 -4.20 18.48
N GLN A 324 6.55 -3.27 17.52
CA GLN A 324 6.98 -3.51 16.15
C GLN A 324 8.50 -3.59 16.02
N ALA A 325 9.24 -2.78 16.78
CA ALA A 325 10.69 -2.82 16.83
C ALA A 325 11.19 -4.16 17.38
N GLU A 326 10.58 -4.66 18.46
CA GLU A 326 10.91 -5.97 19.04
C GLU A 326 10.65 -7.12 18.06
N ARG A 327 9.50 -7.12 17.37
CA ARG A 327 9.15 -8.18 16.39
C ARG A 327 10.10 -8.29 15.20
N ARG A 328 10.79 -7.20 14.87
CA ARG A 328 11.62 -7.07 13.66
C ARG A 328 13.10 -6.81 13.97
N ASP A 329 13.50 -7.01 15.23
CA ASP A 329 14.86 -6.78 15.72
C ASP A 329 15.42 -5.40 15.31
N CYS A 330 14.60 -4.37 15.45
CA CYS A 330 14.97 -3.01 15.08
C CYS A 330 15.87 -2.35 16.13
N THR A 331 16.71 -1.43 15.68
CA THR A 331 17.66 -0.66 16.49
C THR A 331 17.45 0.83 16.30
N GLY A 332 18.03 1.65 17.18
CA GLY A 332 17.98 3.11 17.04
C GLY A 332 16.57 3.69 17.09
N VAL A 333 15.70 3.13 17.94
CA VAL A 333 14.33 3.61 18.11
C VAL A 333 14.34 5.03 18.65
N GLU A 334 13.74 5.95 17.90
CA GLU A 334 13.56 7.36 18.25
C GLU A 334 12.07 7.67 18.32
N LEU A 335 11.62 8.10 19.50
CA LEU A 335 10.24 8.50 19.76
C LEU A 335 10.14 10.02 19.80
N PRO A 336 8.98 10.59 19.41
CA PRO A 336 8.84 12.03 19.44
C PRO A 336 8.82 12.56 20.88
N GLY A 337 9.34 13.78 21.05
CA GLY A 337 9.26 14.52 22.31
C GLY A 337 7.82 14.86 22.71
N PRO A 338 7.57 15.33 23.94
CA PRO A 338 6.22 15.67 24.41
C PRO A 338 5.66 16.96 23.81
N LYS A 339 6.50 17.79 23.18
CA LYS A 339 6.09 19.07 22.59
C LYS A 339 5.38 18.84 21.26
N VAL A 340 4.10 19.20 21.22
CA VAL A 340 3.31 19.30 19.98
C VAL A 340 3.79 20.54 19.21
N ARG A 341 4.14 20.36 17.95
CA ARG A 341 4.50 21.44 17.04
C ARG A 341 3.25 21.93 16.31
N PRO A 342 3.11 23.25 16.10
CA PRO A 342 1.99 23.77 15.33
C PRO A 342 2.12 23.38 13.86
N ASP A 343 1.01 23.54 13.13
CA ASP A 343 1.00 23.38 11.67
C ASP A 343 2.02 24.33 11.02
N GLY A 344 2.62 23.88 9.92
CA GLY A 344 3.42 24.77 9.06
C GLY A 344 2.51 25.72 8.27
N ASP A 345 3.00 26.92 8.00
CA ASP A 345 2.35 27.92 7.13
C ASP A 345 2.33 27.49 5.64
#